data_AF-A0A8H2XCJ6-F1
#
_entry.id   AF-A0A8H2XCJ6-F1
#
_cell.length_a   1.000
_cell.length_b   1.000
_cell.length_c   1.000
_cell.angle_alpha   90.00
_cell.angle_beta   90.00
_cell.angle_gamma   90.00
#
_symmetry.space_group_name_H-M   'P 1'
#
loop_
_entity.id
_entity.type
_entity.pdbx_description
1 polymer ?
#
loop_
_entity_poly.entity_id
_entity_poly.type
_entity_poly.pdbx_seq_one_letter_code
_entity_poly.pdbx_strand_id
1 'polypeptide(L)'
;MTSVFKSIKLPLSQLNLKAVLKCGQSFRWTMVPLDPTEQASEAGTGNEIDPRKLPTEEWRLTLKDRVVCLRQTNTELLYRACFPANSVPEVSSSSEDSTLLWLRDYFQLDIDLEALYADWGKRDPVFQKVATRFVGIRILRQDPWENVVRQVKQ
;
A
#
# COMPACT_ATOMS: atom_id res chain seq x y z
N MET A 1 5.20 -5.62 -22.10
CA MET A 1 5.79 -4.37 -21.59
C MET A 1 5.85 -4.44 -20.07
N THR A 2 7.05 -4.34 -19.50
CA THR A 2 7.26 -4.32 -18.05
C THR A 2 6.70 -3.01 -17.48
N SER A 3 5.63 -3.12 -16.70
CA SER A 3 5.05 -1.97 -15.99
C SER A 3 6.06 -1.43 -14.97
N VAL A 4 6.38 -0.14 -15.03
CA VAL A 4 7.35 0.52 -14.12
C VAL A 4 6.66 0.88 -12.80
N PHE A 5 7.40 0.88 -11.68
CA PHE A 5 6.85 1.38 -10.42
C PHE A 5 6.64 2.90 -10.50
N LYS A 6 5.47 3.35 -10.04
CA LYS A 6 5.16 4.76 -9.79
C LYS A 6 5.22 5.01 -8.29
N SER A 7 5.45 6.24 -7.86
CA SER A 7 5.49 6.61 -6.44
C SER A 7 4.49 7.72 -6.11
N ILE A 8 4.00 7.70 -4.87
CA ILE A 8 3.29 8.82 -4.24
C ILE A 8 3.93 9.13 -2.89
N LYS A 9 3.96 10.41 -2.52
CA LYS A 9 4.39 10.84 -1.19
C LYS A 9 3.31 10.45 -0.18
N LEU A 10 3.65 9.53 0.72
CA LEU A 10 2.74 9.03 1.74
C LEU A 10 3.57 8.54 2.94
N PRO A 11 3.65 9.33 4.03
CA PRO A 11 4.43 8.96 5.19
C PRO A 11 3.79 7.78 5.94
N LEU A 12 4.61 7.06 6.71
CA LEU A 12 4.15 5.93 7.53
C LEU A 12 3.09 6.31 8.58
N SER A 13 3.05 7.58 9.00
CA SER A 13 2.00 8.10 9.89
C SER A 13 0.62 8.06 9.25
N GLN A 14 0.55 8.22 7.92
CA GLN A 14 -0.68 8.19 7.15
C GLN A 14 -1.04 6.78 6.71
N LEU A 15 -0.09 5.95 6.28
CA LEU A 15 -0.36 4.54 5.94
C LEU A 15 0.85 3.68 6.27
N ASN A 16 0.63 2.60 7.02
CA ASN A 16 1.65 1.58 7.26
C ASN A 16 1.15 0.23 6.72
N LEU A 17 1.69 -0.20 5.56
CA LEU A 17 1.26 -1.43 4.89
C LEU A 17 1.39 -2.64 5.80
N LYS A 18 2.49 -2.76 6.54
CA LYS A 18 2.72 -3.91 7.42
C LYS A 18 1.72 -3.96 8.57
N ALA A 19 1.36 -2.82 9.14
CA ALA A 19 0.37 -2.76 10.20
C ALA A 19 -1.04 -3.05 9.65
N VAL A 20 -1.41 -2.45 8.51
CA VAL A 20 -2.76 -2.58 7.92
C VAL A 20 -2.99 -3.96 7.31
N LEU A 21 -2.04 -4.48 6.54
CA LEU A 21 -2.22 -5.71 5.78
C LEU A 21 -1.99 -6.98 6.62
N LYS A 22 -1.31 -6.89 7.78
CA LYS A 22 -1.15 -8.03 8.70
C LYS A 22 -2.20 -8.10 9.81
N CYS A 23 -2.96 -7.03 10.06
CA CYS A 23 -3.92 -7.00 11.18
C CYS A 23 -5.24 -7.74 10.92
N GLY A 24 -5.30 -8.62 9.92
CA GLY A 24 -6.47 -9.45 9.65
C GLY A 24 -7.60 -8.74 8.90
N GLN A 25 -7.42 -7.48 8.52
CA GLN A 25 -8.41 -6.76 7.72
C GLN A 25 -8.57 -7.38 6.33
N SER A 26 -7.49 -7.80 5.68
CA SER A 26 -7.53 -8.43 4.35
C SER A 26 -6.59 -9.63 4.29
N PHE A 27 -7.10 -10.77 3.80
CA PHE A 27 -6.32 -12.01 3.63
C PHE A 27 -5.81 -12.20 2.20
N ARG A 28 -6.04 -11.23 1.31
CA ARG A 28 -5.70 -11.35 -0.12
C ARG A 28 -4.29 -10.87 -0.46
N TRP A 29 -3.66 -10.16 0.47
CA TRP A 29 -2.32 -9.60 0.26
C TRP A 29 -1.26 -10.64 0.60
N THR A 30 -0.36 -10.89 -0.35
CA THR A 30 0.81 -11.74 -0.15
C THR A 30 2.06 -10.88 -0.02
N MET A 31 2.80 -11.07 1.06
CA MET A 31 4.07 -10.39 1.29
C MET A 31 5.21 -11.23 0.72
N VAL A 32 6.09 -10.59 -0.06
CA VAL A 32 7.31 -11.17 -0.60
C VAL A 32 8.49 -10.35 -0.08
N PRO A 33 9.45 -10.95 0.65
CA PRO A 33 10.64 -10.24 1.09
C PRO A 33 11.47 -9.86 -0.14
N LEU A 34 12.11 -8.69 -0.09
CA LEU A 34 13.00 -8.23 -1.16
C LEU A 34 14.44 -8.21 -0.65
N ASP A 35 15.35 -8.78 -1.44
CA ASP A 35 16.77 -8.76 -1.11
C ASP A 35 17.40 -7.42 -1.51
N PRO A 36 18.07 -6.69 -0.57
CA PRO A 36 18.69 -5.41 -0.87
C PRO A 36 19.75 -5.49 -1.99
N THR A 37 20.43 -6.63 -2.10
CA THR A 37 21.48 -6.89 -3.10
C THR A 37 20.91 -6.94 -4.53
N GLU A 38 19.69 -7.45 -4.71
CA GLU A 38 19.02 -7.51 -6.02
C GLU A 38 18.44 -6.15 -6.43
N GLN A 39 18.07 -5.30 -5.46
CA GLN A 39 17.59 -3.95 -5.76
C GLN A 39 18.70 -3.00 -6.22
N ALA A 40 19.92 -3.20 -5.72
CA ALA A 40 21.08 -2.41 -6.11
C ALA A 40 21.51 -2.69 -7.57
N SER A 41 21.32 -3.91 -8.07
CA SER A 41 21.63 -4.27 -9.46
C SER A 41 20.57 -3.74 -10.44
N GLU A 42 19.30 -3.65 -10.05
CA GLU A 42 18.24 -3.02 -10.85
C GLU A 42 18.37 -1.48 -10.93
N ALA A 43 18.97 -0.84 -9.92
CA ALA A 43 19.01 0.63 -9.81
C ALA A 43 20.14 1.31 -10.62
N GLY A 44 21.12 0.57 -11.16
CA GLY A 44 22.03 1.01 -12.22
C GLY A 44 22.90 2.28 -12.03
N THR A 45 22.81 3.00 -10.91
CA THR A 45 23.53 4.27 -10.71
C THR A 45 24.42 4.20 -9.48
N GLY A 46 25.72 4.45 -9.66
CA GLY A 46 26.78 4.42 -8.64
C GLY A 46 26.72 5.50 -7.55
N ASN A 47 25.53 5.86 -7.09
CA ASN A 47 25.36 6.58 -5.83
C ASN A 47 25.10 5.56 -4.73
N GLU A 48 25.79 5.67 -3.59
CA GLU A 48 25.49 4.90 -2.39
C GLU A 48 24.01 5.06 -2.02
N ILE A 49 23.20 4.04 -2.34
CA ILE A 49 21.79 4.03 -1.98
C ILE A 49 21.73 3.69 -0.49
N ASP A 50 21.30 4.65 0.33
CA ASP A 50 21.06 4.41 1.76
C ASP A 50 20.09 3.22 1.90
N PRO A 51 20.52 2.09 2.50
CA PRO A 51 19.69 0.90 2.64
C PRO A 51 18.38 1.17 3.39
N ARG A 52 18.32 2.24 4.20
CA ARG A 52 17.13 2.65 4.94
C ARG A 52 16.05 3.30 4.06
N LYS A 53 16.39 3.66 2.82
CA LYS A 53 15.46 4.23 1.84
C LYS A 53 14.93 3.18 0.86
N LEU A 54 15.43 1.94 0.92
CA LEU A 54 14.97 0.85 0.08
C LEU A 54 13.76 0.16 0.73
N PRO A 55 12.75 -0.23 -0.08
CA PRO A 55 11.68 -1.07 0.42
C PRO A 55 12.21 -2.46 0.78
N THR A 56 11.83 -2.97 1.94
CA THR A 56 12.27 -4.29 2.42
C THR A 56 11.40 -5.45 1.91
N GLU A 57 10.18 -5.14 1.47
CA GLU A 57 9.16 -6.12 1.15
C GLU A 57 8.22 -5.58 0.06
N GLU A 58 7.69 -6.49 -0.75
CA GLU A 58 6.67 -6.22 -1.76
C GLU A 58 5.38 -6.92 -1.38
N TRP A 59 4.28 -6.18 -1.45
CA TRP A 59 2.94 -6.66 -1.19
C TRP A 59 2.20 -6.84 -2.51
N ARG A 60 1.66 -8.03 -2.75
CA ARG A 60 0.99 -8.40 -4.00
C ARG A 60 -0.48 -8.69 -3.75
N LEU A 61 -1.33 -8.19 -4.63
CA LEU A 61 -2.77 -8.45 -4.63
C LEU A 61 -3.23 -8.76 -6.05
N THR A 62 -3.85 -9.93 -6.23
CA THR A 62 -4.50 -10.28 -7.50
C THR A 62 -5.94 -9.79 -7.48
N LEU A 63 -6.27 -8.85 -8.36
CA LEU A 63 -7.63 -8.41 -8.69
C LEU A 63 -8.14 -9.18 -9.91
N LYS A 64 -9.41 -8.98 -10.28
CA LYS A 64 -10.02 -9.67 -11.44
C LYS A 64 -9.37 -9.29 -12.77
N ASP A 65 -8.88 -8.06 -12.86
CA ASP A 65 -8.40 -7.41 -14.08
C ASP A 65 -6.89 -7.11 -14.08
N ARG A 66 -6.24 -7.11 -12.90
CA ARG A 66 -4.80 -6.82 -12.76
C ARG A 66 -4.19 -7.45 -11.52
N VAL A 67 -2.86 -7.53 -11.50
CA VAL A 67 -2.08 -7.75 -10.27
C VAL A 67 -1.52 -6.40 -9.82
N VAL A 68 -1.75 -6.05 -8.56
CA VAL A 68 -1.20 -4.84 -7.92
C VAL A 68 -0.03 -5.24 -7.05
N CYS A 69 1.11 -4.59 -7.26
CA CYS A 69 2.30 -4.71 -6.41
C CYS A 69 2.53 -3.38 -5.69
N LEU A 70 2.72 -3.43 -4.38
CA LEU A 70 3.04 -2.28 -3.54
C LEU A 70 4.39 -2.50 -2.85
N ARG A 71 5.19 -1.44 -2.79
CA ARG A 71 6.38 -1.36 -1.96
C ARG A 71 6.29 -0.07 -1.15
N GLN A 72 6.84 -0.05 0.04
CA GLN A 72 6.76 1.14 0.89
C GLN A 72 8.12 1.48 1.47
N THR A 73 8.44 2.77 1.45
CA THR A 73 9.53 3.38 2.19
C THR A 73 8.96 4.19 3.35
N ASN A 74 9.80 4.86 4.13
CA ASN A 74 9.32 5.69 5.24
C ASN A 74 8.48 6.90 4.79
N THR A 75 8.64 7.34 3.53
CA THR A 75 8.05 8.59 3.02
C THR A 75 7.19 8.39 1.78
N GLU A 76 7.31 7.26 1.09
CA GLU A 76 6.66 7.03 -0.19
C GLU A 76 6.04 5.64 -0.27
N LEU A 77 4.89 5.59 -0.95
CA LEU A 77 4.26 4.35 -1.39
C LEU A 77 4.57 4.19 -2.89
N LEU A 78 5.28 3.13 -3.23
CA LEU A 78 5.49 2.72 -4.61
C LEU A 78 4.43 1.71 -5.01
N TYR A 79 3.87 1.86 -6.20
CA TYR A 79 2.84 0.97 -6.72
C TYR A 79 3.07 0.65 -8.20
N ARG A 80 2.62 -0.54 -8.59
CA ARG A 80 2.67 -1.05 -9.96
C ARG A 80 1.44 -1.90 -10.22
N ALA A 81 0.86 -1.77 -11.41
CA ALA A 81 -0.18 -2.67 -11.89
C ALA A 81 0.34 -3.47 -13.10
N CYS A 82 0.14 -4.78 -13.08
CA CYS A 82 0.41 -5.69 -14.17
C CYS A 82 -0.92 -6.19 -14.74
N PHE A 83 -1.17 -5.90 -16.01
CA PHE A 83 -2.38 -6.31 -16.72
C PHE A 83 -2.10 -7.57 -17.59
N PRO A 84 -3.06 -8.48 -17.74
CA PRO A 84 -2.96 -9.59 -18.69
C PRO A 84 -2.69 -9.08 -20.12
N ALA A 85 -1.95 -9.85 -20.92
CA ALA A 85 -1.55 -9.48 -22.28
C ALA A 85 -2.73 -9.17 -23.23
N ASN A 86 -3.92 -9.75 -22.96
CA ASN A 86 -5.12 -9.58 -23.77
C ASN A 86 -6.04 -8.45 -23.30
N SER A 87 -5.67 -7.74 -22.24
CA SER A 87 -6.42 -6.64 -21.65
C SER A 87 -5.47 -5.49 -21.39
N VAL A 88 -4.78 -5.05 -22.44
CA VAL A 88 -4.00 -3.80 -22.38
C VAL A 88 -5.04 -2.69 -22.44
N PRO A 89 -5.26 -1.91 -21.37
CA PRO A 89 -6.08 -0.73 -21.50
C PRO A 89 -5.34 0.22 -22.46
N GLU A 90 -5.95 0.53 -23.59
CA GLU A 90 -5.50 1.57 -24.52
C GLU A 90 -5.57 2.92 -23.80
N VAL A 91 -4.57 3.25 -22.99
CA VAL A 91 -4.59 4.51 -22.23
C VAL A 91 -3.25 5.22 -22.40
N SER A 92 -3.26 6.05 -23.43
CA SER A 92 -2.44 7.24 -23.63
C SER A 92 -2.44 8.13 -22.38
N SER A 93 -1.31 8.15 -21.66
CA SER A 93 -0.61 9.28 -21.02
C SER A 93 -1.36 10.51 -20.43
N SER A 94 -2.68 10.52 -20.24
CA SER A 94 -3.43 11.72 -19.85
C SER A 94 -4.65 11.51 -18.94
N SER A 95 -5.08 10.27 -18.67
CA SER A 95 -6.06 9.99 -17.61
C SER A 95 -5.33 9.74 -16.29
N GLU A 96 -5.91 10.18 -15.17
CA GLU A 96 -5.46 9.78 -13.84
C GLU A 96 -5.23 8.26 -13.78
N ASP A 97 -4.14 7.84 -13.14
CA ASP A 97 -3.80 6.43 -13.05
C ASP A 97 -4.94 5.69 -12.33
N SER A 98 -5.69 4.86 -13.06
CA SER A 98 -6.82 4.10 -12.53
C SER A 98 -6.42 3.24 -11.33
N THR A 99 -5.15 2.80 -11.28
CA THR A 99 -4.59 2.07 -10.15
C THR A 99 -4.44 2.97 -8.94
N LEU A 100 -3.96 4.21 -9.13
CA LEU A 100 -3.85 5.19 -8.06
C LEU A 100 -5.23 5.54 -7.52
N LEU A 101 -6.21 5.80 -8.38
CA LEU A 101 -7.57 6.09 -7.95
C LEU A 101 -8.16 4.92 -7.13
N TRP A 102 -7.96 3.69 -7.60
CA TRP A 102 -8.35 2.50 -6.86
C TRP A 102 -7.65 2.38 -5.51
N LEU A 103 -6.34 2.67 -5.43
CA LEU A 103 -5.60 2.66 -4.17
C LEU A 103 -6.08 3.75 -3.19
N ARG A 104 -6.40 4.95 -3.70
CA ARG A 104 -6.96 6.03 -2.88
C ARG A 104 -8.27 5.62 -2.24
N ASP A 105 -9.17 4.99 -3.00
CA ASP A 105 -10.44 4.50 -2.48
C ASP A 105 -10.26 3.32 -1.51
N TYR A 106 -9.45 2.31 -1.90
CA TYR A 106 -9.24 1.10 -1.11
C TYR A 106 -8.60 1.36 0.27
N PHE A 107 -7.58 2.22 0.32
CA PHE A 107 -6.93 2.64 1.56
C PHE A 107 -7.54 3.90 2.17
N GLN A 108 -8.58 4.48 1.55
CA GLN A 108 -9.22 5.72 1.97
C GLN A 108 -8.23 6.88 2.17
N LEU A 109 -7.31 7.08 1.24
CA LEU A 109 -6.18 8.03 1.36
C LEU A 109 -6.59 9.50 1.40
N ASP A 110 -7.84 9.83 1.06
CA ASP A 110 -8.37 11.19 1.15
C ASP A 110 -8.66 11.63 2.60
N ILE A 111 -8.71 10.69 3.53
CA ILE A 111 -8.92 10.95 4.96
C ILE A 111 -7.58 11.24 5.62
N ASP A 112 -7.46 12.36 6.33
CA ASP A 112 -6.28 12.67 7.14
C ASP A 112 -6.28 11.86 8.44
N LEU A 113 -5.38 10.87 8.51
CA LEU A 113 -5.29 9.99 9.67
C LEU A 113 -4.68 10.69 10.90
N GLU A 114 -3.79 11.65 10.68
CA GLU A 114 -3.15 12.39 11.77
C GLU A 114 -4.16 13.28 12.49
N ALA A 115 -5.04 13.94 11.73
CA ALA A 115 -6.15 14.70 12.30
C ALA A 115 -7.07 13.83 13.15
N LEU A 116 -7.44 12.64 12.66
CA LEU A 116 -8.25 11.67 13.41
C LEU A 116 -7.55 11.18 14.67
N TYR A 117 -6.27 10.84 14.59
CA TYR A 117 -5.48 10.41 15.74
C TYR A 117 -5.38 11.51 16.81
N ALA A 118 -5.21 12.77 16.38
CA ALA A 118 -5.20 13.91 17.29
C ALA A 118 -6.55 14.08 18.00
N ASP A 119 -7.65 13.94 17.27
CA ASP A 119 -9.00 14.09 17.84
C ASP A 119 -9.38 12.94 18.77
N TRP A 120 -9.04 11.70 18.42
CA TRP A 120 -9.24 10.54 19.30
C TRP A 120 -8.34 10.61 20.53
N GLY A 121 -7.08 11.02 20.37
CA GLY A 121 -6.15 11.20 21.50
C GLY A 121 -6.59 12.28 22.49
N LYS A 122 -7.22 13.37 22.01
CA LYS A 122 -7.81 14.40 22.90
C LYS A 122 -8.98 13.86 23.72
N ARG A 123 -9.76 12.92 23.16
CA ARG A 123 -10.95 12.36 23.81
C ARG A 123 -10.65 11.16 24.69
N ASP A 124 -9.59 10.43 24.39
CA ASP A 124 -9.18 9.22 25.10
C ASP A 124 -7.66 9.18 25.39
N PRO A 125 -7.25 9.44 26.65
CA PRO A 125 -5.85 9.36 27.06
C PRO A 125 -5.23 7.95 26.95
N VAL A 126 -6.03 6.88 27.00
CA VAL A 126 -5.55 5.51 26.78
C VAL A 126 -5.22 5.34 25.29
N PHE A 127 -6.12 5.79 24.41
CA PHE A 127 -5.86 5.79 22.97
C PHE A 127 -4.59 6.57 22.64
N GLN A 128 -4.41 7.76 23.22
CA GLN A 128 -3.22 8.59 22.99
C GLN A 128 -1.90 7.85 23.29
N LYS A 129 -1.86 7.05 24.37
CA LYS A 129 -0.68 6.23 24.71
C LYS A 129 -0.42 5.15 23.66
N VAL A 130 -1.48 4.47 23.19
CA VAL A 130 -1.39 3.36 22.24
C VAL A 130 -1.09 3.84 20.81
N ALA A 131 -1.65 4.98 20.42
CA ALA A 131 -1.51 5.57 19.09
C ALA A 131 -0.05 5.83 18.69
N THR A 132 0.80 6.17 19.66
CA THR A 132 2.24 6.39 19.42
C THR A 132 2.98 5.12 18.96
N ARG A 133 2.50 3.94 19.38
CA ARG A 133 3.08 2.65 19.00
C ARG A 133 2.53 2.13 17.67
N PHE A 134 1.30 2.50 17.33
CA PHE A 134 0.56 1.96 16.20
C PHE A 134 0.11 3.08 15.26
N VAL A 135 1.06 3.58 14.47
CA VAL A 135 0.84 4.65 13.48
C VAL A 135 0.46 4.11 12.11
N GLY A 136 -0.26 4.89 11.32
CA GLY A 136 -0.59 4.54 9.93
C GLY A 136 -1.60 3.41 9.77
N ILE A 137 -2.32 3.04 10.83
CA ILE A 137 -3.36 2.01 10.75
C ILE A 137 -4.64 2.63 10.20
N ARG A 138 -5.04 2.16 9.02
CA ARG A 138 -6.29 2.53 8.35
C ARG A 138 -7.24 1.34 8.28
N ILE A 139 -8.52 1.65 8.17
CA ILE A 139 -9.55 0.66 7.84
C ILE A 139 -9.60 0.54 6.32
N LEU A 140 -9.56 -0.68 5.79
CA LEU A 140 -9.66 -0.94 4.36
C LEU A 140 -11.11 -0.88 3.89
N ARG A 141 -11.36 -0.21 2.76
CA ARG A 141 -12.66 -0.24 2.09
C ARG A 141 -12.78 -1.52 1.27
N GLN A 142 -13.19 -2.60 1.93
CA GLN A 142 -13.42 -3.88 1.26
C GLN A 142 -14.81 -3.94 0.62
N ASP A 143 -14.90 -4.69 -0.47
CA ASP A 143 -16.17 -4.91 -1.17
C ASP A 143 -17.13 -5.73 -0.27
N PRO A 144 -18.36 -5.24 -0.02
CA PRO A 144 -19.34 -5.92 0.83
C PRO A 144 -19.60 -7.38 0.47
N TRP A 145 -19.60 -7.75 -0.82
CA TRP A 145 -19.88 -9.14 -1.22
C TRP A 145 -18.73 -10.08 -0.83
N GLU A 146 -17.49 -9.59 -0.86
CA GLU A 146 -16.30 -10.37 -0.49
C GLU A 146 -16.20 -10.58 1.03
N ASN A 147 -16.69 -9.61 1.82
CA ASN A 147 -16.65 -9.67 3.28
C ASN A 147 -17.61 -10.72 3.84
N VAL A 148 -18.81 -10.84 3.28
CA VAL A 148 -19.81 -11.82 3.75
C VAL A 148 -19.38 -13.26 3.44
N VAL A 149 -18.85 -13.54 2.24
CA VAL A 149 -18.49 -14.92 1.85
C VAL A 149 -17.22 -15.42 2.57
N ARG A 150 -16.29 -14.54 2.95
CA ARG A 150 -15.04 -14.95 3.60
C ARG A 150 -15.14 -15.11 5.11
N GLN A 151 -15.97 -14.32 5.80
CA GLN A 151 -16.16 -14.47 7.25
C GLN A 151 -17.00 -15.70 7.63
N VAL A 152 -17.77 -16.26 6.69
CA VAL A 152 -18.65 -17.43 6.92
C VAL A 152 -17.91 -18.78 6.72
N LYS A 153 -16.62 -18.77 6.33
CA LYS A 153 -15.82 -19.98 6.06
C LYS A 153 -14.69 -20.26 7.08
N GLN A 154 -14.71 -19.64 8.26
CA GLN A 154 -13.84 -20.04 9.39
C GLN A 154 -14.60 -20.89 10.39
#